data_AF-A0AA43BHZ0-F1
#
_entry.id   AF-A0AA43BHZ0-F1
#
_cell.length_a   1.000
_cell.length_b   1.000
_cell.length_c   1.000
_cell.angle_alpha   90.00
_cell.angle_beta   90.00
_cell.angle_gamma   90.00
#
_symmetry.space_group_name_H-M   'P 1'
#
loop_
_entity.id
_entity.type
_entity.pdbx_description
1 polymer ?
#
loop_
_entity_poly.entity_id
_entity_poly.type
_entity_poly.pdbx_seq_one_letter_code
_entity_poly.pdbx_strand_id
1 'polypeptide(L)'
;MTKYNTGNPVGSSSPLDLYDNAENLDSGINGADPTWRDRRGVERRSWTGIEAEFDQFIADNGLKRYSSWAALAADTSRPDGFAADVIGDTGFHTDPITGQSVTNSGQFRSSGGAWQWMRADSIESINDRIRLTPDTEKTLSVFQALSKTGGPGFYVDRTTGELVASANFFYAYSAITGQESAIKVTASLSQPVQALAVYKDGNGAYLGFEVMGTSTETLYQDYELKAVPAEARAIYVSSRRNNIEINASYIAAGVAQRLTTAERNAQESAASLADLTRQSTMDVPGYYIDKSTGAAVASSAYNYSSLPLNGDEGFVYFTTFVTGTTTTPLAFFGASGALISIFGAVGTQYTDERVAIPPAARSVAVTARSGNPIIIKLEQVSPDVAKRLAVLEASSSSSLSSWRDQAVASFGDSLVGQGRWQPIVVSEHGIVHTNCGVGGSKVAKPDSGPQAVSMCDQARIDAIPGGSVAVLFEGGTNDWAQSVPLGEFTSTAETEFYGALHSTIGKLLTRFPQARIFCITSPYAERITVPGDWANGWTNAIGLTVRAYAEATRRVAEHYGLPVIEWSRECGWSHSNVAQFLDNDGAYFHPSVAAGAPLLGRIVNGRLWDIQR
;
A
#
# COMPACT_ATOMS: atom_id res chain seq x y z
N MET A 1 30.44 -1.72 41.14
CA MET A 1 30.23 -1.96 42.58
C MET A 1 29.91 -0.61 43.17
N THR A 2 28.74 -0.44 43.82
CA THR A 2 28.32 0.90 44.25
C THR A 2 29.21 1.47 45.33
N LYS A 3 29.53 2.76 45.20
CA LYS A 3 30.50 3.45 46.04
C LYS A 3 30.10 3.47 47.51
N TYR A 4 28.81 3.59 47.83
CA TYR A 4 28.33 3.75 49.20
C TYR A 4 27.54 2.57 49.75
N ASN A 5 26.77 1.86 48.93
CA ASN A 5 26.06 0.62 49.24
C ASN A 5 25.35 0.62 50.61
N THR A 6 24.51 1.63 50.83
CA THR A 6 23.93 1.92 52.17
C THR A 6 22.95 0.86 52.68
N GLY A 7 22.42 0.00 51.80
CA GLY A 7 21.39 -0.99 52.12
C GLY A 7 19.96 -0.44 52.26
N ASN A 8 19.75 0.86 52.03
CA ASN A 8 18.42 1.47 52.14
C ASN A 8 17.44 0.97 51.06
N PRO A 9 16.12 0.93 51.35
CA PRO A 9 15.11 0.46 50.41
C PRO A 9 15.00 1.34 49.14
N VAL A 10 14.32 0.82 48.11
CA VAL A 10 13.99 1.58 46.89
C VAL A 10 13.09 2.77 47.24
N GLY A 11 13.37 3.95 46.69
CA GLY A 11 12.70 5.20 47.06
C GLY A 11 13.40 6.02 48.16
N SER A 12 14.56 5.58 48.66
CA SER A 12 15.39 6.35 49.58
C SER A 12 15.81 7.70 48.98
N SER A 13 15.63 8.78 49.74
CA SER A 13 16.08 10.13 49.41
C SER A 13 17.47 10.45 49.95
N SER A 14 18.20 9.45 50.46
CA SER A 14 19.57 9.63 50.94
C SER A 14 20.48 10.11 49.80
N PRO A 15 21.29 11.17 49.98
CA PRO A 15 22.22 11.64 48.96
C PRO A 15 23.21 10.56 48.49
N LEU A 16 23.58 9.63 49.36
CA LEU A 16 24.47 8.52 49.03
C LEU A 16 23.79 7.50 48.10
N ASP A 17 22.49 7.27 48.29
CA ASP A 17 21.72 6.38 47.41
C ASP A 17 21.43 7.04 46.06
N LEU A 18 21.24 8.36 46.04
CA LEU A 18 21.09 9.11 44.78
C LEU A 18 22.38 9.07 43.95
N TYR A 19 23.55 9.22 44.60
CA TYR A 19 24.84 9.06 43.92
C TYR A 19 24.99 7.65 43.36
N ASP A 20 24.77 6.62 44.20
CA ASP A 20 24.86 5.23 43.77
C ASP A 20 23.86 4.96 42.62
N ASN A 21 22.63 5.48 42.68
CA ASN A 21 21.65 5.34 41.59
C ASN A 21 22.13 5.97 40.27
N ALA A 22 22.77 7.13 40.32
CA ALA A 22 23.27 7.82 39.13
C ALA A 22 24.42 7.05 38.47
N GLU A 23 25.41 6.60 39.26
CA GLU A 23 26.54 5.78 38.79
C GLU A 23 26.07 4.45 38.18
N ASN A 24 25.06 3.86 38.80
CA ASN A 24 24.41 2.64 38.34
C ASN A 24 23.61 2.81 37.06
N LEU A 25 22.88 3.90 36.93
CA LEU A 25 22.11 4.20 35.72
C LEU A 25 23.06 4.38 34.54
N ASP A 26 24.18 5.09 34.75
CA ASP A 26 25.19 5.28 33.72
C ASP A 26 25.81 3.94 33.29
N SER A 27 26.16 3.09 34.26
CA SER A 27 26.67 1.73 33.99
C SER A 27 25.65 0.82 33.29
N GLY A 28 24.37 0.92 33.65
CA GLY A 28 23.31 0.07 33.13
C GLY A 28 22.74 0.50 31.78
N ILE A 29 22.78 1.80 31.45
CA ILE A 29 22.22 2.34 30.21
C ILE A 29 23.32 2.70 29.20
N ASN A 30 24.42 3.31 29.64
CA ASN A 30 25.48 3.80 28.77
C ASN A 30 26.75 2.92 28.80
N GLY A 31 26.81 1.94 29.71
CA GLY A 31 27.95 1.03 29.85
C GLY A 31 28.03 -0.04 28.76
N ALA A 32 29.26 -0.46 28.43
CA ALA A 32 29.51 -1.44 27.38
C ALA A 32 29.30 -2.91 27.80
N ASP A 33 29.22 -3.18 29.11
CA ASP A 33 29.05 -4.55 29.62
C ASP A 33 27.60 -5.03 29.42
N PRO A 34 27.36 -6.31 29.07
CA PRO A 34 26.02 -6.86 28.78
C PRO A 34 25.14 -7.04 30.04
N THR A 35 25.76 -7.03 31.22
CA THR A 35 25.06 -7.04 32.49
C THR A 35 25.66 -6.00 33.41
N TRP A 36 24.86 -5.54 34.35
CA TRP A 36 25.28 -4.60 35.38
C TRP A 36 24.65 -4.99 36.72
N ARG A 37 25.25 -4.55 37.83
CA ARG A 37 24.71 -4.80 39.18
C ARG A 37 24.06 -3.56 39.72
N ASP A 38 22.80 -3.67 40.13
CA ASP A 38 22.07 -2.58 40.75
C ASP A 38 22.64 -2.20 42.13
N ARG A 39 22.18 -1.07 42.68
CA ARG A 39 22.65 -0.60 44.00
C ARG A 39 22.35 -1.53 45.17
N ARG A 40 21.55 -2.56 44.98
CA ARG A 40 21.30 -3.61 45.99
C ARG A 40 22.11 -4.87 45.70
N GLY A 41 23.04 -4.81 44.75
CA GLY A 41 23.89 -5.92 44.33
C GLY A 41 23.19 -6.95 43.44
N VAL A 42 21.98 -6.66 42.94
CA VAL A 42 21.25 -7.58 42.04
C VAL A 42 21.76 -7.40 40.63
N GLU A 43 22.18 -8.50 40.01
CA GLU A 43 22.60 -8.51 38.62
C GLU A 43 21.39 -8.37 37.69
N ARG A 44 21.51 -7.48 36.70
CA ARG A 44 20.47 -7.12 35.73
C ARG A 44 21.09 -7.05 34.34
N ARG A 45 20.25 -7.17 33.31
CA ARG A 45 20.67 -6.87 31.94
C ARG A 45 20.86 -5.36 31.78
N SER A 46 21.94 -4.96 31.13
CA SER A 46 22.16 -3.58 30.71
C SER A 46 21.44 -3.31 29.39
N TRP A 47 21.41 -2.05 28.95
CA TRP A 47 20.89 -1.70 27.64
C TRP A 47 21.68 -2.36 26.51
N THR A 48 23.01 -2.31 26.56
CA THR A 48 23.91 -3.01 25.62
C THR A 48 23.65 -4.52 25.58
N GLY A 49 23.37 -5.15 26.73
CA GLY A 49 23.01 -6.57 26.78
C GLY A 49 21.64 -6.87 26.15
N ILE A 50 20.66 -5.99 26.34
CA ILE A 50 19.34 -6.10 25.71
C ILE A 50 19.44 -5.89 24.20
N GLU A 51 20.23 -4.92 23.73
CA GLU A 51 20.49 -4.70 22.31
C GLU A 51 21.19 -5.91 21.67
N ALA A 52 22.22 -6.45 22.33
CA ALA A 52 22.91 -7.65 21.83
C ALA A 52 21.99 -8.89 21.79
N GLU A 53 21.14 -9.08 22.79
CA GLU A 53 20.15 -10.17 22.79
C GLU A 53 19.05 -9.94 21.75
N PHE A 54 18.66 -8.68 21.49
CA PHE A 54 17.70 -8.34 20.45
C PHE A 54 18.29 -8.53 19.05
N ASP A 55 19.54 -8.11 18.83
CA ASP A 55 20.28 -8.36 17.60
C ASP A 55 20.49 -9.86 17.37
N GLN A 56 20.80 -10.61 18.43
CA GLN A 56 20.88 -12.07 18.37
C GLN A 56 19.50 -12.69 18.10
N PHE A 57 18.41 -12.16 18.67
CA PHE A 57 17.05 -12.60 18.37
C PHE A 57 16.68 -12.35 16.91
N ILE A 58 17.07 -11.21 16.34
CA ILE A 58 16.90 -10.91 14.91
C ILE A 58 17.80 -11.82 14.06
N ALA A 59 19.02 -12.13 14.50
CA ALA A 59 19.91 -13.06 13.82
C ALA A 59 19.39 -14.51 13.87
N ASP A 60 18.76 -14.92 14.97
CA ASP A 60 18.27 -16.29 15.21
C ASP A 60 16.85 -16.51 14.65
N ASN A 61 16.03 -15.46 14.53
CA ASN A 61 14.62 -15.56 14.15
C ASN A 61 14.23 -14.69 12.93
N GLY A 62 15.15 -13.92 12.36
CA GLY A 62 14.92 -13.09 11.17
C GLY A 62 14.99 -13.90 9.89
N LEU A 63 14.01 -13.69 9.00
CA LEU A 63 14.03 -14.22 7.63
C LEU A 63 15.17 -13.56 6.84
N LYS A 64 16.27 -14.27 6.62
CA LYS A 64 17.44 -13.77 5.88
C LYS A 64 17.27 -13.98 4.38
N ARG A 65 17.50 -12.92 3.59
CA ARG A 65 17.40 -12.95 2.12
C ARG A 65 18.78 -13.09 1.47
N TYR A 66 18.82 -13.89 0.42
CA TYR A 66 19.99 -14.11 -0.41
C TYR A 66 19.66 -13.79 -1.86
N SER A 67 20.66 -13.29 -2.59
CA SER A 67 20.51 -12.92 -4.00
C SER A 67 20.54 -14.13 -4.94
N SER A 68 20.99 -15.30 -4.48
CA SER A 68 21.06 -16.53 -5.27
C SER A 68 21.07 -17.78 -4.40
N TRP A 69 20.70 -18.91 -4.99
CA TRP A 69 20.86 -20.24 -4.38
C TRP A 69 22.33 -20.48 -4.03
N ALA A 70 23.26 -20.09 -4.89
CA ALA A 70 24.69 -20.26 -4.61
C ALA A 70 25.16 -19.50 -3.35
N ALA A 71 24.66 -18.27 -3.15
CA ALA A 71 24.95 -17.49 -1.97
C ALA A 71 24.32 -18.09 -0.70
N LEU A 72 23.09 -18.62 -0.83
CA LEU A 72 22.42 -19.33 0.25
C LEU A 72 23.17 -20.62 0.63
N ALA A 73 23.50 -21.45 -0.36
CA ALA A 73 24.20 -22.73 -0.19
C ALA A 73 25.57 -22.58 0.49
N ALA A 74 26.26 -21.46 0.25
CA ALA A 74 27.56 -21.17 0.85
C ALA A 74 27.50 -20.78 2.34
N ASP A 75 26.33 -20.42 2.89
CA ASP A 75 26.22 -19.91 4.26
C ASP A 75 26.19 -21.03 5.31
N THR A 76 27.30 -21.70 5.61
CA THR A 76 27.32 -22.84 6.55
C THR A 76 27.17 -22.46 8.03
N SER A 77 26.93 -21.19 8.38
CA SER A 77 27.05 -20.67 9.75
C SER A 77 25.75 -20.70 10.58
N ARG A 78 24.70 -21.39 10.10
CA ARG A 78 23.34 -21.29 10.66
C ARG A 78 22.93 -22.47 11.56
N PRO A 79 22.08 -22.24 12.59
CA PRO A 79 21.41 -23.30 13.35
C PRO A 79 20.40 -24.09 12.49
N ASP A 80 20.08 -25.32 12.88
CA ASP A 80 19.00 -26.11 12.25
C ASP A 80 17.61 -25.47 12.52
N GLY A 81 16.74 -25.48 11.51
CA GLY A 81 15.40 -24.91 11.56
C GLY A 81 15.30 -23.44 11.15
N PHE A 82 16.42 -22.79 10.83
CA PHE A 82 16.53 -21.41 10.34
C PHE A 82 15.91 -21.25 8.94
N ALA A 83 15.23 -20.12 8.69
CA ALA A 83 14.51 -19.87 7.45
C ALA A 83 15.19 -18.80 6.58
N ALA A 84 15.22 -19.02 5.27
CA ALA A 84 15.81 -18.10 4.31
C ALA A 84 15.04 -18.03 2.99
N ASP A 85 15.16 -16.90 2.30
CA ASP A 85 14.54 -16.63 1.01
C ASP A 85 15.61 -16.34 -0.06
N VAL A 86 15.43 -16.90 -1.26
CA VAL A 86 16.15 -16.51 -2.48
C VAL A 86 15.14 -15.97 -3.49
N ILE A 87 15.37 -14.75 -3.99
CA ILE A 87 14.45 -14.07 -4.90
C ILE A 87 15.18 -13.64 -6.16
N GLY A 88 14.62 -13.99 -7.32
CA GLY A 88 15.08 -13.51 -8.63
C GLY A 88 16.25 -14.30 -9.24
N ASP A 89 16.68 -15.40 -8.61
CA ASP A 89 17.63 -16.34 -9.18
C ASP A 89 16.89 -17.30 -10.11
N THR A 90 17.09 -17.10 -11.41
CA THR A 90 16.52 -17.90 -12.48
C THR A 90 17.33 -19.19 -12.64
N GLY A 91 16.71 -20.35 -12.43
CA GLY A 91 17.37 -21.63 -12.59
C GLY A 91 16.85 -22.70 -11.65
N PHE A 92 17.48 -23.87 -11.70
CA PHE A 92 17.17 -25.01 -10.84
C PHE A 92 18.45 -25.55 -10.19
N HIS A 93 18.32 -26.10 -8.99
CA HIS A 93 19.36 -26.85 -8.31
C HIS A 93 18.79 -28.17 -7.78
N THR A 94 19.68 -29.04 -7.30
CA THR A 94 19.27 -30.25 -6.59
C THR A 94 19.22 -29.93 -5.10
N ASP A 95 18.05 -30.10 -4.47
CA ASP A 95 17.88 -29.98 -3.03
C ASP A 95 18.81 -31.00 -2.33
N PRO A 96 19.76 -30.55 -1.49
CA PRO A 96 20.74 -31.41 -0.86
C PRO A 96 20.16 -32.36 0.21
N ILE A 97 18.92 -32.16 0.66
CA ILE A 97 18.22 -33.02 1.62
C ILE A 97 17.32 -34.02 0.91
N THR A 98 16.49 -33.56 -0.03
CA THR A 98 15.50 -34.42 -0.69
C THR A 98 16.01 -35.06 -1.99
N GLY A 99 17.09 -34.54 -2.56
CA GLY A 99 17.65 -34.99 -3.84
C GLY A 99 16.83 -34.58 -5.07
N GLN A 100 15.77 -33.80 -4.90
CA GLN A 100 14.91 -33.38 -6.00
C GLN A 100 15.44 -32.13 -6.71
N SER A 101 15.14 -32.02 -8.01
CA SER A 101 15.42 -30.79 -8.76
C SER A 101 14.34 -29.76 -8.46
N VAL A 102 14.74 -28.63 -7.90
CA VAL A 102 13.87 -27.54 -7.40
C VAL A 102 14.37 -26.19 -7.92
N THR A 103 13.52 -25.17 -7.87
CA THR A 103 13.88 -23.82 -8.34
C THR A 103 14.91 -23.17 -7.43
N ASN A 104 15.83 -22.38 -7.99
CA ASN A 104 16.79 -21.57 -7.21
C ASN A 104 16.09 -20.52 -6.35
N SER A 105 15.03 -19.90 -6.88
CA SER A 105 14.18 -18.98 -6.11
C SER A 105 13.14 -19.75 -5.30
N GLY A 106 12.95 -19.36 -4.05
CA GLY A 106 12.04 -20.05 -3.12
C GLY A 106 12.38 -19.81 -1.65
N GLN A 107 11.63 -20.47 -0.78
CA GLN A 107 11.89 -20.50 0.65
C GLN A 107 12.62 -21.78 1.04
N PHE A 108 13.58 -21.63 1.94
CA PHE A 108 14.46 -22.70 2.39
C PHE A 108 14.49 -22.78 3.89
N ARG A 109 14.71 -24.00 4.41
CA ARG A 109 14.90 -24.23 5.83
C ARG A 109 16.18 -25.03 6.07
N SER A 110 16.99 -24.63 7.04
CA SER A 110 18.18 -25.39 7.40
C SER A 110 17.77 -26.68 8.11
N SER A 111 18.39 -27.79 7.72
CA SER A 111 18.17 -29.09 8.34
C SER A 111 19.41 -29.95 8.13
N GLY A 112 19.96 -30.52 9.20
CA GLY A 112 21.09 -31.45 9.11
C GLY A 112 22.35 -30.83 8.48
N GLY A 113 22.57 -29.52 8.67
CA GLY A 113 23.72 -28.81 8.10
C GLY A 113 23.63 -28.45 6.61
N ALA A 114 22.50 -28.71 5.94
CA ALA A 114 22.23 -28.26 4.57
C ALA A 114 20.93 -27.44 4.49
N TRP A 115 20.58 -26.92 3.30
CA TRP A 115 19.33 -26.19 3.06
C TRP A 115 18.35 -27.11 2.37
N GLN A 116 17.21 -27.33 3.01
CA GLN A 116 16.09 -28.02 2.40
C GLN A 116 15.19 -27.00 1.69
N TRP A 117 14.75 -27.33 0.48
CA TRP A 117 13.77 -26.53 -0.23
C TRP A 117 12.38 -26.79 0.35
N MET A 118 11.63 -25.73 0.63
CA MET A 118 10.31 -25.83 1.26
C MET A 118 9.18 -25.55 0.27
N ARG A 119 9.28 -24.42 -0.45
CA ARG A 119 8.28 -24.01 -1.45
C ARG A 119 8.86 -23.00 -2.43
N ALA A 120 8.31 -22.97 -3.64
CA ALA A 120 8.62 -21.96 -4.64
C ALA A 120 8.13 -20.58 -4.16
N ASP A 121 8.78 -19.51 -4.62
CA ASP A 121 8.25 -18.16 -4.44
C ASP A 121 7.09 -17.97 -5.44
N SER A 122 5.90 -18.42 -5.05
CA SER A 122 4.67 -18.28 -5.84
C SER A 122 3.89 -17.04 -5.42
N ILE A 123 2.93 -16.60 -6.26
CA ILE A 123 1.93 -15.57 -5.92
C ILE A 123 1.23 -15.85 -4.57
N GLU A 124 1.18 -17.11 -4.14
CA GLU A 124 0.69 -17.55 -2.84
C GLU A 124 1.55 -17.06 -1.66
N SER A 125 2.87 -16.96 -1.84
CA SER A 125 3.82 -16.34 -0.89
C SER A 125 3.65 -14.82 -0.82
N ILE A 126 3.31 -14.17 -1.95
CA ILE A 126 2.95 -12.75 -1.98
C ILE A 126 1.62 -12.53 -1.23
N ASN A 127 0.65 -13.44 -1.39
CA ASN A 127 -0.60 -13.41 -0.63
C ASN A 127 -0.39 -13.65 0.88
N ASP A 128 0.54 -14.51 1.28
CA ASP A 128 0.93 -14.69 2.69
C ASP A 128 1.72 -13.48 3.25
N ARG A 129 2.50 -12.76 2.43
CA ARG A 129 3.17 -11.50 2.83
C ARG A 129 2.21 -10.30 2.90
N ILE A 130 1.06 -10.40 2.23
CA ILE A 130 -0.04 -9.42 2.30
C ILE A 130 -1.03 -9.77 3.44
N ARG A 131 -1.06 -11.02 3.92
CA ARG A 131 -1.75 -11.39 5.16
C ARG A 131 -1.05 -10.72 6.34
N LEU A 132 -1.56 -9.55 6.70
CA LEU A 132 -1.37 -8.95 8.01
C LEU A 132 -1.63 -10.03 9.06
N THR A 133 -0.65 -10.29 9.92
CA THR A 133 -0.90 -11.12 11.10
C THR A 133 -2.01 -10.45 11.93
N PRO A 134 -2.80 -11.20 12.72
CA PRO A 134 -3.83 -10.63 13.59
C PRO A 134 -3.34 -9.50 14.50
N ASP A 135 -2.03 -9.46 14.79
CA ASP A 135 -1.39 -8.41 15.59
C ASP A 135 -1.11 -7.11 14.81
N THR A 136 -0.99 -7.19 13.47
CA THR A 136 -0.80 -6.02 12.60
C THR A 136 -2.15 -5.37 12.23
N GLU A 137 -3.25 -6.14 12.17
CA GLU A 137 -4.61 -5.58 12.06
C GLU A 137 -5.00 -4.74 13.28
N LYS A 138 -4.45 -5.06 14.47
CA LYS A 138 -4.78 -4.39 15.72
C LYS A 138 -4.13 -3.02 15.91
N THR A 139 -3.03 -2.74 15.22
CA THR A 139 -2.17 -1.56 15.48
C THR A 139 -2.51 -0.32 14.63
N LEU A 140 -3.44 -0.42 13.68
CA LEU A 140 -3.82 0.67 12.76
C LEU A 140 -5.24 1.23 12.97
N SER A 141 -6.00 0.73 13.94
CA SER A 141 -7.38 1.16 14.18
C SER A 141 -7.46 2.24 15.27
N VAL A 142 -7.84 3.47 14.88
CA VAL A 142 -8.16 4.55 15.84
C VAL A 142 -9.63 4.40 16.23
N PHE A 143 -9.91 4.31 17.53
CA PHE A 143 -11.28 4.33 18.03
C PHE A 143 -11.89 5.73 17.87
N GLN A 144 -13.06 5.80 17.24
CA GLN A 144 -13.84 7.01 17.05
C GLN A 144 -15.12 6.94 17.87
N ALA A 145 -15.52 8.07 18.46
CA ALA A 145 -16.79 8.18 19.18
C ALA A 145 -17.96 8.02 18.21
N LEU A 146 -18.88 7.11 18.51
CA LEU A 146 -20.11 6.95 17.76
C LEU A 146 -21.12 8.02 18.15
N SER A 147 -21.92 8.43 17.17
CA SER A 147 -23.09 9.27 17.45
C SER A 147 -24.04 8.50 18.37
N LYS A 148 -24.44 9.14 19.47
CA LYS A 148 -25.33 8.56 20.48
C LYS A 148 -26.63 9.35 20.58
N THR A 149 -27.74 8.62 20.72
CA THR A 149 -29.06 9.18 20.99
C THR A 149 -29.62 8.53 22.25
N GLY A 150 -30.27 9.29 23.12
CA GLY A 150 -30.74 8.81 24.42
C GLY A 150 -30.66 9.88 25.50
N GLY A 151 -31.04 9.54 26.72
CA GLY A 151 -31.15 10.52 27.80
C GLY A 151 -31.47 9.89 29.16
N PRO A 152 -31.65 10.72 30.20
CA PRO A 152 -32.04 10.26 31.53
C PRO A 152 -33.43 9.64 31.52
N GLY A 153 -33.74 8.85 32.55
CA GLY A 153 -35.08 8.38 32.84
C GLY A 153 -35.41 7.01 32.29
N PHE A 154 -34.43 6.29 31.72
CA PHE A 154 -34.64 4.96 31.16
C PHE A 154 -33.40 4.07 31.34
N TYR A 155 -33.62 2.76 31.41
CA TYR A 155 -32.61 1.74 31.15
C TYR A 155 -33.13 0.76 30.09
N VAL A 156 -32.25 -0.05 29.52
CA VAL A 156 -32.64 -1.12 28.59
C VAL A 156 -32.67 -2.45 29.33
N ASP A 157 -33.82 -3.11 29.30
CA ASP A 157 -34.01 -4.40 29.94
C ASP A 157 -33.18 -5.48 29.23
N ARG A 158 -32.35 -6.19 30.00
CA ARG A 158 -31.43 -7.18 29.44
C ARG A 158 -32.09 -8.45 28.90
N THR A 159 -33.38 -8.67 29.13
CA THR A 159 -34.07 -9.91 28.74
C THR A 159 -34.95 -9.67 27.52
N THR A 160 -35.56 -8.51 27.43
CA THR A 160 -36.49 -8.13 26.36
C THR A 160 -35.86 -7.15 25.36
N GLY A 161 -34.82 -6.43 25.75
CA GLY A 161 -34.25 -5.34 24.97
C GLY A 161 -35.11 -4.08 24.94
N GLU A 162 -36.19 -4.02 25.72
CA GLU A 162 -37.12 -2.89 25.75
C GLU A 162 -36.61 -1.76 26.64
N LEU A 163 -36.99 -0.53 26.30
CA LEU A 163 -36.72 0.64 27.14
C LEU A 163 -37.68 0.67 28.32
N VAL A 164 -37.14 0.65 29.54
CA VAL A 164 -37.92 0.70 30.77
C VAL A 164 -37.69 2.02 31.49
N ALA A 165 -38.77 2.73 31.77
CA ALA A 165 -38.73 4.01 32.47
C ALA A 165 -38.19 3.84 33.90
N SER A 166 -37.16 4.61 34.24
CA SER A 166 -36.58 4.69 35.58
C SER A 166 -35.77 5.97 35.73
N ALA A 167 -36.17 6.83 36.67
CA ALA A 167 -35.53 8.12 36.91
C ALA A 167 -34.05 8.05 37.35
N ASN A 168 -33.59 6.87 37.76
CA ASN A 168 -32.25 6.65 38.31
C ASN A 168 -31.20 6.26 37.27
N PHE A 169 -31.59 6.11 36.00
CA PHE A 169 -30.72 5.59 34.95
C PHE A 169 -30.73 6.46 33.70
N PHE A 170 -29.66 6.31 32.95
CA PHE A 170 -29.42 6.89 31.65
C PHE A 170 -29.28 5.74 30.66
N TYR A 171 -29.69 5.98 29.43
CA TYR A 171 -29.34 5.10 28.33
C TYR A 171 -28.80 5.92 27.17
N ALA A 172 -27.99 5.28 26.37
CA ALA A 172 -27.61 5.77 25.05
C ALA A 172 -27.71 4.61 24.07
N TYR A 173 -28.11 4.91 22.84
CA TYR A 173 -27.98 3.98 21.74
C TYR A 173 -27.16 4.59 20.61
N SER A 174 -26.43 3.75 19.91
CA SER A 174 -25.68 4.07 18.71
C SER A 174 -25.99 3.05 17.63
N ALA A 175 -26.21 3.51 16.40
CA ALA A 175 -26.26 2.63 15.25
C ALA A 175 -24.86 2.09 14.95
N ILE A 176 -24.79 0.82 14.55
CA ILE A 176 -23.57 0.15 14.10
C ILE A 176 -23.82 -0.51 12.74
N THR A 177 -22.77 -0.66 11.96
CA THR A 177 -22.84 -1.13 10.57
C THR A 177 -22.60 -2.64 10.45
N GLY A 178 -22.02 -3.25 11.49
CA GLY A 178 -21.48 -4.60 11.44
C GLY A 178 -20.13 -4.67 10.72
N GLN A 179 -19.48 -3.53 10.51
CA GLN A 179 -18.14 -3.40 9.90
C GLN A 179 -17.09 -2.89 10.89
N GLU A 180 -17.50 -2.66 12.15
CA GLU A 180 -16.61 -2.27 13.23
C GLU A 180 -15.67 -3.42 13.59
N SER A 181 -14.36 -3.17 13.65
CA SER A 181 -13.36 -4.17 14.09
C SER A 181 -13.38 -4.41 15.59
N ALA A 182 -13.73 -3.39 16.36
CA ALA A 182 -13.88 -3.48 17.81
C ALA A 182 -14.77 -2.33 18.29
N ILE A 183 -15.50 -2.58 19.38
CA ILE A 183 -16.36 -1.58 20.01
C ILE A 183 -16.01 -1.53 21.50
N LYS A 184 -15.79 -0.32 22.01
CA LYS A 184 -15.51 -0.03 23.41
C LYS A 184 -16.63 0.80 24.02
N VAL A 185 -17.01 0.49 25.25
CA VAL A 185 -18.03 1.20 26.00
C VAL A 185 -17.53 1.65 27.36
N THR A 186 -17.90 2.87 27.75
CA THR A 186 -17.70 3.40 29.10
C THR A 186 -19.07 3.65 29.71
N ALA A 187 -19.36 3.04 30.86
CA ALA A 187 -20.64 3.20 31.58
C ALA A 187 -20.54 2.69 33.04
N SER A 188 -21.44 3.16 33.89
CA SER A 188 -21.59 2.70 35.28
C SER A 188 -22.82 1.80 35.41
N LEU A 189 -22.62 0.49 35.53
CA LEU A 189 -23.73 -0.47 35.54
C LEU A 189 -24.12 -0.83 36.98
N SER A 190 -25.43 -0.85 37.27
CA SER A 190 -25.97 -1.40 38.51
C SER A 190 -27.34 -2.05 38.27
N GLN A 191 -27.75 -2.93 39.17
CA GLN A 191 -28.93 -3.79 39.09
C GLN A 191 -28.83 -4.97 38.10
N PRO A 192 -29.27 -6.19 38.48
CA PRO A 192 -29.28 -7.36 37.60
C PRO A 192 -30.20 -7.26 36.38
N VAL A 193 -31.10 -6.28 36.31
CA VAL A 193 -32.02 -6.09 35.16
C VAL A 193 -31.37 -5.34 33.99
N GLN A 194 -30.18 -4.77 34.20
CA GLN A 194 -29.44 -4.04 33.18
C GLN A 194 -28.34 -4.90 32.56
N ALA A 195 -27.91 -4.48 31.37
CA ALA A 195 -26.68 -4.96 30.76
C ALA A 195 -25.82 -3.78 30.32
N LEU A 196 -24.51 -4.02 30.23
CA LEU A 196 -23.55 -3.02 29.76
C LEU A 196 -23.82 -2.69 28.29
N ALA A 197 -24.11 -3.71 27.48
CA ALA A 197 -24.55 -3.54 26.10
C ALA A 197 -25.73 -4.48 25.79
N VAL A 198 -26.72 -3.98 25.07
CA VAL A 198 -27.83 -4.74 24.48
C VAL A 198 -27.79 -4.57 22.97
N TYR A 199 -27.89 -5.68 22.26
CA TYR A 199 -27.78 -5.74 20.80
C TYR A 199 -29.16 -5.84 20.15
N LYS A 200 -29.36 -5.06 19.09
CA LYS A 200 -30.55 -5.16 18.22
C LYS A 200 -30.17 -5.24 16.75
N ASP A 201 -30.99 -5.91 15.95
CA ASP A 201 -30.84 -5.97 14.49
C ASP A 201 -31.32 -4.68 13.81
N GLY A 202 -31.24 -4.63 12.47
CA GLY A 202 -31.66 -3.46 11.68
C GLY A 202 -33.16 -3.19 11.70
N ASN A 203 -33.97 -4.14 12.17
CA ASN A 203 -35.42 -4.00 12.33
C ASN A 203 -35.82 -3.74 13.80
N GLY A 204 -34.85 -3.65 14.71
CA GLY A 204 -35.06 -3.42 16.14
C GLY A 204 -35.35 -4.68 16.96
N ALA A 205 -35.16 -5.88 16.41
CA ALA A 205 -35.31 -7.13 17.14
C ALA A 205 -34.16 -7.34 18.14
N TYR A 206 -34.46 -7.82 19.33
CA TYR A 206 -33.48 -8.10 20.38
C TYR A 206 -32.61 -9.33 20.05
N LEU A 207 -31.28 -9.15 20.07
CA LEU A 207 -30.31 -10.19 19.70
C LEU A 207 -29.51 -10.75 20.89
N GLY A 208 -29.53 -10.07 22.03
CA GLY A 208 -28.76 -10.48 23.19
C GLY A 208 -28.17 -9.30 23.96
N PHE A 209 -27.36 -9.62 24.97
CA PHE A 209 -26.69 -8.63 25.80
C PHE A 209 -25.28 -9.08 26.17
N GLU A 210 -24.47 -8.12 26.61
CA GLU A 210 -23.14 -8.33 27.15
C GLU A 210 -22.98 -7.66 28.52
N VAL A 211 -22.38 -8.41 29.45
CA VAL A 211 -22.16 -8.07 30.86
C VAL A 211 -23.45 -7.72 31.62
N MET A 212 -23.86 -8.59 32.54
CA MET A 212 -25.01 -8.35 33.42
C MET A 212 -24.63 -7.39 34.56
N GLY A 213 -25.54 -6.48 34.92
CA GLY A 213 -25.37 -5.64 36.09
C GLY A 213 -25.43 -6.43 37.41
N THR A 214 -24.89 -5.86 38.48
CA THR A 214 -24.96 -6.44 39.83
C THR A 214 -25.62 -5.49 40.80
N SER A 215 -25.98 -5.95 42.00
CA SER A 215 -26.53 -5.07 43.05
C SER A 215 -25.56 -3.95 43.48
N THR A 216 -24.27 -4.10 43.17
CA THR A 216 -23.23 -3.09 43.38
C THR A 216 -22.93 -2.38 42.06
N GLU A 217 -22.75 -1.07 42.12
CA GLU A 217 -22.38 -0.27 40.95
C GLU A 217 -20.93 -0.51 40.57
N THR A 218 -20.69 -0.86 39.30
CA THR A 218 -19.35 -1.06 38.74
C THR A 218 -19.15 -0.09 37.58
N LEU A 219 -18.02 0.61 37.58
CA LEU A 219 -17.59 1.46 36.46
C LEU A 219 -16.79 0.61 35.47
N TYR A 220 -17.25 0.59 34.23
CA TYR A 220 -16.53 0.04 33.09
C TYR A 220 -15.99 1.21 32.27
N GLN A 221 -14.67 1.22 32.04
CA GLN A 221 -13.99 2.26 31.27
C GLN A 221 -13.29 1.62 30.08
N ASP A 222 -13.59 2.09 28.88
CA ASP A 222 -13.08 1.54 27.61
C ASP A 222 -13.21 0.02 27.49
N TYR A 223 -14.30 -0.52 28.03
CA TYR A 223 -14.56 -1.95 28.02
C TYR A 223 -14.83 -2.40 26.58
N GLU A 224 -13.92 -3.19 26.03
CA GLU A 224 -14.06 -3.75 24.69
C GLU A 224 -15.05 -4.92 24.70
N LEU A 225 -16.15 -4.75 23.98
CA LEU A 225 -17.19 -5.78 23.81
C LEU A 225 -16.60 -7.00 23.08
N LYS A 226 -16.87 -8.19 23.59
CA LYS A 226 -16.26 -9.45 23.18
C LYS A 226 -17.19 -10.31 22.33
N ALA A 227 -18.50 -10.09 22.40
CA ALA A 227 -19.49 -10.98 21.77
C ALA A 227 -20.60 -10.20 21.04
N VAL A 228 -20.22 -9.22 20.22
CA VAL A 228 -21.18 -8.48 19.37
C VAL A 228 -21.73 -9.42 18.28
N PRO A 229 -23.06 -9.67 18.21
CA PRO A 229 -23.65 -10.53 17.18
C PRO A 229 -23.46 -9.98 15.77
N ALA A 230 -23.25 -10.85 14.77
CA ALA A 230 -23.01 -10.44 13.38
C ALA A 230 -24.20 -9.67 12.77
N GLU A 231 -25.44 -9.98 13.18
CA GLU A 231 -26.63 -9.28 12.71
C GLU A 231 -26.90 -7.96 13.46
N ALA A 232 -26.13 -7.61 14.48
CA ALA A 232 -26.36 -6.39 15.26
C ALA A 232 -26.16 -5.14 14.41
N ARG A 233 -27.15 -4.25 14.43
CA ARG A 233 -27.12 -2.93 13.77
C ARG A 233 -27.37 -1.77 14.73
N ALA A 234 -27.62 -2.07 16.00
CA ALA A 234 -27.65 -1.08 17.07
C ALA A 234 -27.14 -1.66 18.39
N ILE A 235 -26.47 -0.81 19.17
CA ILE A 235 -26.05 -1.09 20.54
C ILE A 235 -26.73 -0.09 21.46
N TYR A 236 -27.31 -0.61 22.54
CA TYR A 236 -27.88 0.16 23.63
C TYR A 236 -27.07 -0.06 24.91
N VAL A 237 -26.66 1.02 25.55
CA VAL A 237 -25.86 1.02 26.79
C VAL A 237 -26.68 1.69 27.88
N SER A 238 -26.81 1.04 29.03
CA SER A 238 -27.43 1.61 30.23
C SER A 238 -26.37 2.02 31.24
N SER A 239 -26.59 3.12 31.95
CA SER A 239 -25.71 3.59 33.01
C SER A 239 -26.49 4.25 34.15
N ARG A 240 -25.98 4.13 35.37
CA ARG A 240 -26.44 4.88 36.54
C ARG A 240 -25.97 6.34 36.51
N ARG A 241 -24.92 6.64 35.74
CA ARG A 241 -24.33 7.97 35.62
C ARG A 241 -24.44 8.47 34.18
N ASN A 242 -24.38 9.79 34.02
CA ASN A 242 -24.34 10.43 32.71
C ASN A 242 -22.92 10.38 32.10
N ASN A 243 -22.32 9.20 32.02
CA ASN A 243 -20.94 8.97 31.58
C ASN A 243 -20.84 7.98 30.42
N ILE A 244 -21.92 7.82 29.64
CA ILE A 244 -21.97 6.82 28.58
C ILE A 244 -21.10 7.26 27.40
N GLU A 245 -20.10 6.47 27.04
CA GLU A 245 -19.33 6.58 25.80
C GLU A 245 -19.40 5.27 25.02
N ILE A 246 -19.54 5.38 23.70
CA ILE A 246 -19.54 4.25 22.78
C ILE A 246 -18.57 4.62 21.66
N ASN A 247 -17.46 3.89 21.58
CA ASN A 247 -16.40 4.13 20.61
C ASN A 247 -16.24 2.90 19.72
N ALA A 248 -16.10 3.08 18.42
CA ALA A 248 -15.82 1.98 17.50
C ALA A 248 -14.51 2.22 16.76
N SER A 249 -13.77 1.15 16.51
CA SER A 249 -12.69 1.16 15.54
C SER A 249 -13.15 0.44 14.28
N TYR A 250 -12.61 0.85 13.14
CA TYR A 250 -12.86 0.23 11.85
C TYR A 250 -11.54 -0.30 11.30
N ILE A 251 -11.57 -1.46 10.64
CA ILE A 251 -10.48 -1.82 9.73
C ILE A 251 -10.48 -0.76 8.65
N ALA A 252 -9.34 -0.10 8.43
CA ALA A 252 -9.22 0.95 7.42
C ALA A 252 -9.83 0.47 6.09
N ALA A 253 -10.96 1.08 5.70
CA ALA A 253 -11.86 0.59 4.65
C ALA A 253 -11.18 0.40 3.28
N GLY A 254 -9.98 0.95 3.07
CA GLY A 254 -9.20 0.75 1.85
C GLY A 254 -8.55 -0.63 1.69
N VAL A 255 -8.36 -1.42 2.76
CA VAL A 255 -7.59 -2.69 2.68
C VAL A 255 -8.50 -3.89 2.44
N ALA A 256 -9.61 -4.02 3.18
CA ALA A 256 -10.53 -5.16 3.05
C ALA A 256 -11.25 -5.22 1.68
N GLN A 257 -11.53 -4.05 1.08
CA GLN A 257 -12.18 -3.96 -0.23
C GLN A 257 -11.22 -4.30 -1.39
N ARG A 258 -9.93 -3.99 -1.23
CA ARG A 258 -8.87 -4.38 -2.17
C ARG A 258 -8.52 -5.86 -2.07
N LEU A 259 -8.55 -6.43 -0.86
CA LEU A 259 -8.21 -7.84 -0.63
C LEU A 259 -9.29 -8.79 -1.16
N THR A 260 -10.57 -8.53 -0.86
CA THR A 260 -11.68 -9.39 -1.34
C THR A 260 -11.92 -9.32 -2.85
N THR A 261 -11.58 -8.19 -3.49
CA THR A 261 -11.65 -8.05 -4.95
C THR A 261 -10.47 -8.73 -5.62
N ALA A 262 -9.26 -8.61 -5.08
CA ALA A 262 -8.07 -9.30 -5.60
C ALA A 262 -8.15 -10.82 -5.42
N GLU A 263 -8.65 -11.31 -4.28
CA GLU A 263 -8.84 -12.74 -4.01
C GLU A 263 -9.93 -13.36 -4.90
N ARG A 264 -11.05 -12.65 -5.10
CA ARG A 264 -12.13 -13.10 -6.00
C ARG A 264 -11.67 -13.06 -7.47
N ASN A 265 -10.95 -12.03 -7.88
CA ASN A 265 -10.37 -11.94 -9.22
C ASN A 265 -9.30 -13.00 -9.46
N ALA A 266 -8.49 -13.34 -8.45
CA ALA A 266 -7.49 -14.40 -8.53
C ALA A 266 -8.12 -15.81 -8.57
N GLN A 267 -9.18 -16.05 -7.79
CA GLN A 267 -9.94 -17.32 -7.83
C GLN A 267 -10.71 -17.50 -9.15
N GLU A 268 -11.34 -16.44 -9.67
CA GLU A 268 -11.98 -16.48 -10.99
C GLU A 268 -10.96 -16.59 -12.14
N SER A 269 -9.78 -15.97 -12.00
CA SER A 269 -8.69 -16.12 -12.98
C SER A 269 -8.11 -17.53 -12.98
N ALA A 270 -7.93 -18.14 -11.80
CA ALA A 270 -7.48 -19.54 -11.66
C ALA A 270 -8.49 -20.55 -12.20
N ALA A 271 -9.80 -20.29 -12.05
CA ALA A 271 -10.86 -21.12 -12.63
C ALA A 271 -10.99 -20.97 -14.16
N SER A 272 -10.62 -19.81 -14.72
CA SER A 272 -10.72 -19.53 -16.17
C SER A 272 -9.52 -19.97 -17.02
N LEU A 273 -8.41 -20.41 -16.39
CA LEU A 273 -7.18 -20.83 -17.08
C LEU A 273 -7.27 -22.22 -17.77
N ALA A 274 -8.37 -22.96 -17.61
CA ALA A 274 -8.50 -24.33 -18.12
C ALA A 274 -9.78 -24.62 -18.93
N ASP A 275 -10.38 -23.60 -19.57
CA ASP A 275 -11.60 -23.83 -20.35
C ASP A 275 -11.31 -24.29 -21.79
N LEU A 276 -11.52 -25.59 -22.03
CA LEU A 276 -11.43 -26.24 -23.34
C LEU A 276 -12.62 -25.82 -24.23
N THR A 277 -12.41 -24.81 -25.07
CA THR A 277 -13.47 -24.38 -25.99
C THR A 277 -13.52 -25.29 -27.23
N ARG A 278 -14.67 -25.92 -27.48
CA ARG A 278 -14.91 -26.68 -28.73
C ARG A 278 -14.87 -25.72 -29.91
N GLN A 279 -13.96 -25.95 -30.86
CA GLN A 279 -13.91 -25.18 -32.09
C GLN A 279 -14.81 -25.85 -33.14
N SER A 280 -15.81 -25.12 -33.63
CA SER A 280 -16.70 -25.62 -34.67
C SER A 280 -15.98 -25.58 -36.00
N THR A 281 -15.76 -26.73 -36.62
CA THR A 281 -15.24 -26.86 -37.98
C THR A 281 -16.28 -27.59 -38.84
N MET A 282 -16.33 -27.29 -40.14
CA MET A 282 -17.22 -27.98 -41.07
C MET A 282 -16.50 -29.21 -41.60
N ASP A 283 -17.04 -30.40 -41.32
CA ASP A 283 -16.50 -31.64 -41.86
C ASP A 283 -16.56 -31.62 -43.39
N VAL A 284 -15.47 -32.02 -44.04
CA VAL A 284 -15.39 -32.22 -45.48
C VAL A 284 -15.74 -33.69 -45.76
N PRO A 285 -16.94 -33.98 -46.29
CA PRO A 285 -17.37 -35.36 -46.49
C PRO A 285 -16.70 -35.98 -47.72
N GLY A 286 -16.40 -37.27 -47.64
CA GLY A 286 -15.90 -38.03 -48.77
C GLY A 286 -14.41 -37.88 -49.04
N TYR A 287 -13.62 -37.48 -48.04
CA TYR A 287 -12.17 -37.33 -48.12
C TYR A 287 -11.49 -37.82 -46.84
N TYR A 288 -10.24 -38.31 -46.97
CA TYR A 288 -9.34 -38.58 -45.85
C TYR A 288 -8.00 -37.87 -46.04
N ILE A 289 -7.28 -37.63 -44.95
CA ILE A 289 -5.88 -37.14 -45.03
C ILE A 289 -4.94 -38.32 -45.17
N ASP A 290 -4.20 -38.37 -46.27
CA ASP A 290 -3.18 -39.38 -46.51
C ASP A 290 -2.00 -39.20 -45.55
N LYS A 291 -1.64 -40.25 -44.82
CA LYS A 291 -0.63 -40.18 -43.75
C LYS A 291 0.79 -39.96 -44.27
N SER A 292 1.04 -40.21 -45.55
CA SER A 292 2.39 -40.13 -46.14
C SER A 292 2.64 -38.80 -46.85
N THR A 293 1.60 -38.24 -47.47
CA THR A 293 1.69 -37.01 -48.27
C THR A 293 0.99 -35.82 -47.63
N GLY A 294 0.06 -36.06 -46.69
CA GLY A 294 -0.82 -35.04 -46.11
C GLY A 294 -1.92 -34.57 -47.06
N ALA A 295 -2.00 -35.12 -48.29
CA ALA A 295 -3.01 -34.73 -49.26
C ALA A 295 -4.41 -35.22 -48.87
N ALA A 296 -5.43 -34.42 -49.16
CA ALA A 296 -6.82 -34.87 -49.08
C ALA A 296 -7.13 -35.80 -50.27
N VAL A 297 -7.49 -37.05 -49.98
CA VAL A 297 -7.77 -38.08 -50.99
C VAL A 297 -9.24 -38.46 -50.95
N ALA A 298 -9.89 -38.49 -52.11
CA ALA A 298 -11.31 -38.78 -52.23
C ALA A 298 -11.64 -40.23 -51.84
N SER A 299 -12.57 -40.39 -50.90
CA SER A 299 -13.15 -41.67 -50.49
C SER A 299 -14.41 -41.44 -49.66
N SER A 300 -15.54 -41.98 -50.12
CA SER A 300 -16.85 -41.85 -49.46
C SER A 300 -16.91 -42.46 -48.04
N ALA A 301 -15.90 -43.23 -47.64
CA ALA A 301 -15.84 -43.87 -46.33
C ALA A 301 -15.36 -42.95 -45.20
N TYR A 302 -14.85 -41.77 -45.53
CA TYR A 302 -14.17 -40.88 -44.57
C TYR A 302 -14.65 -39.45 -44.68
N ASN A 303 -14.52 -38.75 -43.56
CA ASN A 303 -14.60 -37.31 -43.49
C ASN A 303 -13.32 -36.82 -42.80
N TYR A 304 -12.87 -35.62 -43.14
CA TYR A 304 -11.87 -34.94 -42.34
C TYR A 304 -12.36 -33.53 -42.02
N SER A 305 -11.81 -32.97 -40.96
CA SER A 305 -11.96 -31.55 -40.67
C SER A 305 -10.60 -30.94 -40.41
N SER A 306 -10.43 -29.69 -40.80
CA SER A 306 -9.19 -28.94 -40.56
C SER A 306 -9.47 -27.63 -39.85
N LEU A 307 -8.50 -27.22 -39.05
CA LEU A 307 -8.54 -25.99 -38.28
C LEU A 307 -7.22 -25.22 -38.49
N PRO A 308 -7.26 -23.93 -38.86
CA PRO A 308 -6.06 -23.09 -38.86
C PRO A 308 -5.57 -22.87 -37.42
N LEU A 309 -4.26 -22.75 -37.27
CA LEU A 309 -3.59 -22.43 -36.02
C LEU A 309 -2.91 -21.06 -36.15
N ASN A 310 -2.93 -20.27 -35.09
CA ASN A 310 -2.29 -18.96 -35.07
C ASN A 310 -0.77 -19.04 -34.82
N GLY A 311 -0.30 -20.18 -34.29
CA GLY A 311 1.11 -20.47 -34.05
C GLY A 311 1.54 -20.26 -32.60
N ASP A 312 0.63 -19.78 -31.74
CA ASP A 312 0.84 -19.54 -30.31
C ASP A 312 0.17 -20.62 -29.44
N GLU A 313 -0.60 -21.53 -30.05
CA GLU A 313 -1.27 -22.61 -29.34
C GLU A 313 -0.27 -23.70 -28.92
N GLY A 314 -0.26 -24.06 -27.63
CA GLY A 314 0.63 -25.11 -27.11
C GLY A 314 0.11 -26.54 -27.35
N PHE A 315 -1.20 -26.75 -27.24
CA PHE A 315 -1.84 -28.08 -27.31
C PHE A 315 -3.16 -28.05 -28.08
N VAL A 316 -3.47 -29.18 -28.72
CA VAL A 316 -4.76 -29.46 -29.35
C VAL A 316 -5.38 -30.69 -28.67
N TYR A 317 -6.70 -30.68 -28.51
CA TYR A 317 -7.47 -31.83 -28.04
C TYR A 317 -8.32 -32.33 -29.18
N PHE A 318 -8.31 -33.64 -29.43
CA PHE A 318 -9.11 -34.22 -30.51
C PHE A 318 -9.91 -35.45 -30.09
N THR A 319 -11.10 -35.59 -30.67
CA THR A 319 -11.94 -36.79 -30.56
C THR A 319 -12.18 -37.33 -31.97
N THR A 320 -11.81 -38.60 -32.20
CA THR A 320 -12.03 -39.29 -33.48
C THR A 320 -11.96 -40.80 -33.34
N PHE A 321 -12.52 -41.49 -34.33
CA PHE A 321 -12.26 -42.89 -34.61
C PHE A 321 -12.12 -43.10 -36.12
N VAL A 322 -10.98 -43.67 -36.54
CA VAL A 322 -10.68 -43.93 -37.94
C VAL A 322 -9.98 -45.28 -38.11
N THR A 323 -10.26 -45.98 -39.20
CA THR A 323 -9.65 -47.28 -39.56
C THR A 323 -9.17 -47.24 -41.00
N GLY A 324 -8.20 -48.08 -41.37
CA GLY A 324 -7.59 -48.11 -42.70
C GLY A 324 -6.07 -48.02 -42.65
N THR A 325 -5.38 -48.20 -43.77
CA THR A 325 -3.91 -48.27 -43.79
C THR A 325 -3.23 -47.01 -44.32
N THR A 326 -3.95 -46.14 -45.04
CA THR A 326 -3.41 -44.96 -45.74
C THR A 326 -3.68 -43.64 -45.02
N THR A 327 -4.51 -43.63 -43.97
CA THR A 327 -4.89 -42.40 -43.25
C THR A 327 -4.29 -42.31 -41.85
N THR A 328 -4.52 -41.19 -41.17
CA THR A 328 -4.09 -40.92 -39.80
C THR A 328 -5.21 -40.22 -39.01
N PRO A 329 -5.33 -40.46 -37.69
CA PRO A 329 -6.27 -39.74 -36.85
C PRO A 329 -6.04 -38.23 -36.81
N LEU A 330 -4.77 -37.79 -36.70
CA LEU A 330 -4.39 -36.38 -36.56
C LEU A 330 -3.16 -36.07 -37.42
N ALA A 331 -3.19 -34.96 -38.16
CA ALA A 331 -2.07 -34.47 -38.96
C ALA A 331 -1.84 -32.96 -38.73
N PHE A 332 -0.58 -32.53 -38.69
CA PHE A 332 -0.18 -31.13 -38.55
C PHE A 332 0.50 -30.64 -39.84
N PHE A 333 0.22 -29.41 -40.23
CA PHE A 333 0.75 -28.82 -41.46
C PHE A 333 1.39 -27.46 -41.20
N GLY A 334 2.43 -27.13 -41.96
CA GLY A 334 3.10 -25.83 -41.90
C GLY A 334 2.41 -24.75 -42.74
N ALA A 335 2.98 -23.54 -42.73
CA ALA A 335 2.44 -22.38 -43.44
C ALA A 335 2.27 -22.59 -44.96
N SER A 336 3.10 -23.44 -45.57
CA SER A 336 3.04 -23.78 -47.00
C SER A 336 2.03 -24.90 -47.32
N GLY A 337 1.32 -25.44 -46.32
CA GLY A 337 0.47 -26.63 -46.45
C GLY A 337 1.23 -27.95 -46.44
N ALA A 338 2.55 -27.94 -46.23
CA ALA A 338 3.35 -29.16 -46.12
C ALA A 338 3.05 -29.92 -44.82
N LEU A 339 2.93 -31.25 -44.92
CA LEU A 339 2.78 -32.13 -43.75
C LEU A 339 4.03 -32.05 -42.87
N ILE A 340 3.84 -31.76 -41.58
CA ILE A 340 4.91 -31.69 -40.58
C ILE A 340 4.99 -33.01 -39.81
N SER A 341 3.86 -33.46 -39.27
CA SER A 341 3.80 -34.66 -38.45
C SER A 341 2.39 -35.23 -38.40
N ILE A 342 2.30 -36.48 -37.95
CA ILE A 342 1.04 -37.21 -37.73
C ILE A 342 1.02 -37.77 -36.31
N PHE A 343 -0.17 -38.00 -35.77
CA PHE A 343 -0.35 -38.56 -34.43
C PHE A 343 -1.54 -39.53 -34.39
N GLY A 344 -1.38 -40.57 -33.56
CA GLY A 344 -2.42 -41.56 -33.29
C GLY A 344 -2.37 -42.78 -34.21
N ALA A 345 -2.80 -43.92 -33.66
CA ALA A 345 -2.94 -45.18 -34.38
C ALA A 345 -4.36 -45.32 -34.94
N VAL A 346 -4.46 -45.79 -36.19
CA VAL A 346 -5.73 -46.21 -36.78
C VAL A 346 -6.30 -47.42 -36.03
N GLY A 347 -7.62 -47.46 -35.84
CA GLY A 347 -8.30 -48.48 -35.03
C GLY A 347 -8.41 -48.17 -33.54
N THR A 348 -7.84 -47.07 -33.08
CA THR A 348 -7.97 -46.57 -31.69
C THR A 348 -9.01 -45.45 -31.63
N GLN A 349 -9.87 -45.48 -30.59
CA GLN A 349 -10.80 -44.40 -30.30
C GLN A 349 -10.13 -43.37 -29.40
N TYR A 350 -10.13 -42.11 -29.85
CA TYR A 350 -9.60 -40.97 -29.11
C TYR A 350 -10.76 -40.10 -28.63
N THR A 351 -10.73 -39.70 -27.35
CA THR A 351 -11.72 -38.80 -26.74
C THR A 351 -10.99 -37.71 -25.99
N ASP A 352 -11.10 -36.47 -26.47
CA ASP A 352 -10.38 -35.30 -25.96
C ASP A 352 -8.88 -35.58 -25.72
N GLU A 353 -8.26 -36.33 -26.62
CA GLU A 353 -6.85 -36.69 -26.51
C GLU A 353 -5.99 -35.45 -26.70
N ARG A 354 -5.14 -35.15 -25.72
CA ARG A 354 -4.30 -33.96 -25.67
C ARG A 354 -2.96 -34.19 -26.38
N VAL A 355 -2.67 -33.40 -27.40
CA VAL A 355 -1.45 -33.51 -28.22
C VAL A 355 -0.73 -32.17 -28.30
N ALA A 356 0.59 -32.18 -28.12
CA ALA A 356 1.41 -30.98 -28.29
C ALA A 356 1.45 -30.55 -29.76
N ILE A 357 1.31 -29.26 -30.01
CA ILE A 357 1.37 -28.70 -31.36
C ILE A 357 2.85 -28.46 -31.73
N PRO A 358 3.35 -28.99 -32.87
CA PRO A 358 4.70 -28.68 -33.32
C PRO A 358 4.87 -27.17 -33.56
N PRO A 359 5.98 -26.52 -33.17
CA PRO A 359 6.15 -25.06 -33.28
C PRO A 359 5.97 -24.48 -34.70
N ALA A 360 6.28 -25.28 -35.72
CA ALA A 360 6.14 -24.90 -37.13
C ALA A 360 4.72 -25.12 -37.71
N ALA A 361 3.80 -25.72 -36.96
CA ALA A 361 2.45 -26.00 -37.42
C ALA A 361 1.59 -24.73 -37.49
N ARG A 362 0.82 -24.61 -38.56
CA ARG A 362 -0.12 -23.52 -38.85
C ARG A 362 -1.51 -24.01 -39.23
N SER A 363 -1.70 -25.32 -39.35
CA SER A 363 -3.02 -25.95 -39.32
C SER A 363 -2.94 -27.39 -38.85
N VAL A 364 -4.09 -27.92 -38.44
CA VAL A 364 -4.27 -29.31 -38.02
C VAL A 364 -5.46 -29.91 -38.77
N ALA A 365 -5.41 -31.20 -39.07
CA ALA A 365 -6.53 -31.94 -39.62
C ALA A 365 -6.78 -33.24 -38.86
N VAL A 366 -8.05 -33.54 -38.61
CA VAL A 366 -8.51 -34.77 -37.97
C VAL A 366 -9.35 -35.54 -38.97
N THR A 367 -9.03 -36.82 -39.18
CA THR A 367 -9.82 -37.71 -40.04
C THR A 367 -10.65 -38.66 -39.18
N ALA A 368 -11.90 -38.89 -39.55
CA ALA A 368 -12.76 -39.92 -38.99
C ALA A 368 -13.38 -40.78 -40.10
N ARG A 369 -13.81 -41.99 -39.73
CA ARG A 369 -14.68 -42.79 -40.60
C ARG A 369 -16.08 -42.17 -40.61
N SER A 370 -16.73 -42.13 -41.76
CA SER A 370 -18.08 -41.57 -41.93
C SER A 370 -19.04 -42.10 -40.84
N GLY A 371 -19.72 -41.19 -40.15
CA GLY A 371 -20.57 -41.48 -38.98
C GLY A 371 -19.90 -41.42 -37.61
N ASN A 372 -18.58 -41.23 -37.53
CA ASN A 372 -17.85 -41.04 -36.26
C ASN A 372 -17.59 -39.54 -36.00
N PRO A 373 -17.46 -39.11 -34.73
CA PRO A 373 -17.26 -37.71 -34.41
C PRO A 373 -15.89 -37.22 -34.89
N ILE A 374 -15.84 -35.99 -35.39
CA ILE A 374 -14.62 -35.20 -35.53
C ILE A 374 -14.78 -34.00 -34.59
N ILE A 375 -13.98 -33.95 -33.53
CA ILE A 375 -13.95 -32.80 -32.62
C ILE A 375 -12.51 -32.33 -32.50
N ILE A 376 -12.30 -31.04 -32.72
CA ILE A 376 -11.03 -30.34 -32.48
C ILE A 376 -11.31 -29.26 -31.43
N LYS A 377 -10.57 -29.25 -30.33
CA LYS A 377 -10.59 -28.18 -29.33
C LYS A 377 -9.19 -27.61 -29.22
N LEU A 378 -9.09 -26.29 -29.15
CA LEU A 378 -7.84 -25.61 -28.85
C LEU A 378 -7.89 -25.12 -27.41
N GLU A 379 -6.73 -25.15 -26.77
CA GLU A 379 -6.51 -24.39 -25.54
C GLU A 379 -6.47 -22.90 -25.93
N GLN A 380 -7.58 -22.19 -25.73
CA GLN A 380 -7.67 -20.76 -25.98
C GLN A 380 -7.87 -20.04 -24.67
N VAL A 381 -7.19 -18.91 -24.51
CA VAL A 381 -7.54 -17.88 -23.54
C VAL A 381 -8.97 -17.46 -23.84
N SER A 382 -9.91 -17.64 -22.90
CA SER A 382 -11.32 -17.45 -23.19
C SER A 382 -11.61 -16.00 -23.67
N PRO A 383 -12.62 -15.76 -24.53
CA PRO A 383 -13.08 -14.40 -24.87
C PRO A 383 -13.49 -13.60 -23.62
N ASP A 384 -13.79 -14.29 -22.53
CA ASP A 384 -14.05 -13.72 -21.23
C ASP A 384 -12.78 -13.16 -20.60
N VAL A 385 -11.60 -13.75 -20.84
CA VAL A 385 -10.31 -13.15 -20.46
C VAL A 385 -10.00 -11.90 -21.30
N ALA A 386 -10.35 -11.82 -22.59
CA ALA A 386 -10.17 -10.57 -23.36
C ALA A 386 -11.11 -9.44 -22.90
N LYS A 387 -12.36 -9.78 -22.56
CA LYS A 387 -13.30 -8.85 -21.92
C LYS A 387 -12.88 -8.49 -20.50
N ARG A 388 -12.37 -9.44 -19.72
CA ARG A 388 -11.84 -9.24 -18.37
C ARG A 388 -10.50 -8.52 -18.40
N LEU A 389 -9.70 -8.63 -19.47
CA LEU A 389 -8.48 -7.85 -19.72
C LEU A 389 -8.85 -6.41 -20.07
N ALA A 390 -9.89 -6.18 -20.89
CA ALA A 390 -10.44 -4.85 -21.09
C ALA A 390 -11.06 -4.26 -19.81
N VAL A 391 -11.71 -5.09 -18.98
CA VAL A 391 -12.23 -4.67 -17.66
C VAL A 391 -11.10 -4.48 -16.65
N LEU A 392 -10.03 -5.28 -16.67
CA LEU A 392 -8.81 -5.14 -15.85
C LEU A 392 -7.95 -3.97 -16.31
N GLU A 393 -7.93 -3.61 -17.59
CA GLU A 393 -7.34 -2.38 -18.11
C GLU A 393 -8.18 -1.18 -17.65
N ALA A 394 -9.52 -1.28 -17.68
CA ALA A 394 -10.44 -0.28 -17.17
C ALA A 394 -10.52 -0.21 -15.62
N SER A 395 -10.12 -1.26 -14.89
CA SER A 395 -10.06 -1.28 -13.42
C SER A 395 -8.64 -1.11 -12.86
N SER A 396 -7.60 -1.40 -13.65
CA SER A 396 -6.23 -0.97 -13.35
C SER A 396 -6.02 0.51 -13.63
N SER A 397 -6.80 1.13 -14.53
CA SER A 397 -6.87 2.59 -14.62
C SER A 397 -7.51 3.24 -13.39
N SER A 398 -8.18 2.46 -12.52
CA SER A 398 -8.68 2.94 -11.22
C SER A 398 -7.70 2.70 -10.06
N SER A 399 -6.64 1.90 -10.27
CA SER A 399 -5.55 1.68 -9.30
C SER A 399 -4.24 2.35 -9.67
N LEU A 400 -4.08 2.80 -10.91
CA LEU A 400 -2.94 3.55 -11.40
C LEU A 400 -3.27 5.04 -11.43
N SER A 401 -2.32 5.84 -10.97
CA SER A 401 -2.43 7.30 -11.03
C SER A 401 -2.68 7.75 -12.47
N SER A 402 -3.66 8.63 -12.69
CA SER A 402 -3.88 9.30 -14.00
C SER A 402 -2.66 10.12 -14.46
N TRP A 403 -1.72 10.36 -13.55
CA TRP A 403 -0.45 11.03 -13.80
C TRP A 403 0.68 10.10 -14.25
N ARG A 404 0.43 8.80 -14.33
CA ARG A 404 1.46 7.83 -14.73
C ARG A 404 2.00 8.12 -16.12
N ASP A 405 3.33 8.02 -16.24
CA ASP A 405 4.13 8.31 -17.42
C ASP A 405 3.97 9.74 -17.98
N GLN A 406 3.33 10.63 -17.21
CA GLN A 406 3.14 12.02 -17.61
C GLN A 406 4.35 12.89 -17.22
N ALA A 407 4.69 13.83 -18.10
CA ALA A 407 5.74 14.80 -17.84
C ALA A 407 5.28 15.86 -16.82
N VAL A 408 5.86 15.84 -15.61
CA VAL A 408 5.52 16.78 -14.52
C VAL A 408 6.79 17.49 -14.08
N ALA A 409 6.75 18.83 -14.02
CA ALA A 409 7.87 19.62 -13.52
C ALA A 409 7.57 20.15 -12.12
N SER A 410 8.56 20.14 -11.23
CA SER A 410 8.51 20.91 -9.97
C SER A 410 9.33 22.17 -10.12
N PHE A 411 8.76 23.33 -9.83
CA PHE A 411 9.36 24.64 -10.01
C PHE A 411 9.37 25.39 -8.68
N GLY A 412 10.55 25.80 -8.20
CA GLY A 412 10.62 26.48 -6.90
C GLY A 412 12.02 26.82 -6.41
N ASP A 413 12.19 26.85 -5.10
CA ASP A 413 13.47 27.22 -4.47
C ASP A 413 14.34 25.99 -4.11
N SER A 414 15.08 26.03 -2.99
CA SER A 414 15.86 24.90 -2.49
C SER A 414 14.98 23.76 -1.95
N LEU A 415 13.76 24.02 -1.48
CA LEU A 415 12.81 22.98 -1.09
C LEU A 415 12.44 22.09 -2.27
N VAL A 416 12.44 22.66 -3.48
CA VAL A 416 12.33 21.91 -4.74
C VAL A 416 13.70 21.40 -5.19
N GLY A 417 14.71 22.26 -5.22
CA GLY A 417 16.02 21.97 -5.82
C GLY A 417 16.77 20.81 -5.19
N GLN A 418 16.55 20.52 -3.90
CA GLN A 418 17.16 19.36 -3.24
C GLN A 418 16.57 18.01 -3.65
N GLY A 419 15.42 17.98 -4.31
CA GLY A 419 14.85 16.76 -4.87
C GLY A 419 14.43 15.71 -3.83
N ARG A 420 14.05 16.13 -2.62
CA ARG A 420 13.82 15.21 -1.49
C ARG A 420 12.40 14.65 -1.42
N TRP A 421 11.38 15.45 -1.70
CA TRP A 421 9.97 15.02 -1.61
C TRP A 421 9.48 14.41 -2.94
N GLN A 422 10.09 14.80 -4.05
CA GLN A 422 9.70 14.39 -5.39
C GLN A 422 9.84 12.88 -5.63
N PRO A 423 10.86 12.16 -5.13
CA PRO A 423 10.95 10.70 -5.27
C PRO A 423 9.72 9.96 -4.71
N ILE A 424 9.11 10.49 -3.65
CA ILE A 424 7.89 9.94 -3.03
C ILE A 424 6.68 10.09 -3.95
N VAL A 425 6.63 11.20 -4.69
CA VAL A 425 5.58 11.47 -5.68
C VAL A 425 5.80 10.66 -6.95
N VAL A 426 7.05 10.54 -7.40
CA VAL A 426 7.43 9.71 -8.55
C VAL A 426 7.11 8.24 -8.28
N SER A 427 7.43 7.72 -7.09
CA SER A 427 7.15 6.32 -6.75
C SER A 427 5.66 6.00 -6.68
N GLU A 428 4.85 6.94 -6.20
CA GLU A 428 3.40 6.77 -6.06
C GLU A 428 2.69 6.88 -7.41
N HIS A 429 3.02 7.93 -8.17
CA HIS A 429 2.26 8.28 -9.36
C HIS A 429 2.89 7.81 -10.67
N GLY A 430 4.14 7.35 -10.67
CA GLY A 430 4.87 6.96 -11.88
C GLY A 430 5.09 8.10 -12.87
N ILE A 431 5.17 9.35 -12.39
CA ILE A 431 5.38 10.53 -13.24
C ILE A 431 6.80 10.56 -13.83
N VAL A 432 6.95 11.12 -15.03
CA VAL A 432 8.24 11.50 -15.61
C VAL A 432 8.58 12.90 -15.07
N HIS A 433 9.39 12.95 -14.01
CA HIS A 433 9.65 14.17 -13.26
C HIS A 433 10.85 14.96 -13.78
N THR A 434 10.72 16.29 -13.83
CA THR A 434 11.86 17.22 -13.99
C THR A 434 11.92 18.20 -12.81
N ASN A 435 13.11 18.33 -12.22
CA ASN A 435 13.37 19.26 -11.13
C ASN A 435 13.87 20.62 -11.66
N CYS A 436 13.07 21.67 -11.48
CA CYS A 436 13.37 23.05 -11.86
C CYS A 436 13.53 23.98 -10.63
N GLY A 437 13.98 23.41 -9.50
CA GLY A 437 14.27 24.16 -8.27
C GLY A 437 15.63 24.86 -8.31
N VAL A 438 15.70 26.07 -7.78
CA VAL A 438 16.96 26.86 -7.68
C VAL A 438 17.14 27.35 -6.25
N GLY A 439 18.22 26.91 -5.60
CA GLY A 439 18.46 27.22 -4.20
C GLY A 439 18.55 28.72 -3.91
N GLY A 440 17.90 29.15 -2.81
CA GLY A 440 17.86 30.55 -2.38
C GLY A 440 17.01 31.49 -3.25
N SER A 441 16.34 30.97 -4.27
CA SER A 441 15.47 31.76 -5.13
C SER A 441 14.22 32.24 -4.39
N LYS A 442 13.84 33.49 -4.63
CA LYS A 442 12.56 34.09 -4.24
C LYS A 442 11.55 34.02 -5.37
N VAL A 443 10.27 34.18 -5.07
CA VAL A 443 9.28 34.49 -6.11
C VAL A 443 9.53 35.89 -6.65
N ALA A 444 9.70 36.86 -5.75
CA ALA A 444 9.87 38.27 -6.07
C ALA A 444 11.31 38.65 -6.44
N LYS A 445 11.42 39.69 -7.27
CA LYS A 445 12.64 40.45 -7.51
C LYS A 445 12.96 41.35 -6.30
N PRO A 446 14.20 41.86 -6.20
CA PRO A 446 15.36 41.48 -7.00
C PRO A 446 15.82 40.05 -6.70
N ASP A 447 16.62 39.50 -7.61
CA ASP A 447 17.23 38.18 -7.43
C ASP A 447 18.00 38.14 -6.10
N SER A 448 17.97 37.00 -5.40
CA SER A 448 18.75 36.83 -4.16
C SER A 448 20.26 36.81 -4.43
N GLY A 449 20.64 36.61 -5.70
CA GLY A 449 22.00 36.64 -6.19
C GLY A 449 22.06 36.14 -7.64
N PRO A 450 23.24 36.17 -8.28
CA PRO A 450 23.40 35.80 -9.69
C PRO A 450 22.95 34.38 -10.04
N GLN A 451 23.02 33.47 -9.08
CA GLN A 451 22.64 32.05 -9.22
C GLN A 451 21.26 31.76 -8.62
N ALA A 452 20.67 32.71 -7.89
CA ALA A 452 19.39 32.59 -7.20
C ALA A 452 18.35 33.51 -7.85
N VAL A 453 18.19 33.33 -9.17
CA VAL A 453 17.28 34.11 -10.02
C VAL A 453 15.83 33.90 -9.54
N SER A 454 15.08 34.99 -9.40
CA SER A 454 13.70 35.01 -8.92
C SER A 454 12.75 34.26 -9.87
N MET A 455 11.74 33.60 -9.32
CA MET A 455 10.84 32.73 -10.07
C MET A 455 9.93 33.48 -11.04
N CYS A 456 9.63 34.76 -10.79
CA CYS A 456 8.93 35.60 -11.75
C CYS A 456 9.78 35.96 -12.98
N ASP A 457 11.10 35.71 -12.97
CA ASP A 457 11.96 35.98 -14.12
C ASP A 457 11.64 35.03 -15.30
N GLN A 458 11.62 35.58 -16.52
CA GLN A 458 11.32 34.81 -17.72
C GLN A 458 12.30 33.65 -17.93
N ALA A 459 13.59 33.81 -17.59
CA ALA A 459 14.58 32.74 -17.74
C ALA A 459 14.27 31.53 -16.84
N ARG A 460 13.68 31.77 -15.66
CA ARG A 460 13.24 30.69 -14.76
C ARG A 460 12.02 29.95 -15.32
N ILE A 461 11.09 30.67 -15.93
CA ILE A 461 9.91 30.08 -16.59
C ILE A 461 10.32 29.28 -17.84
N ASP A 462 11.27 29.80 -18.62
CA ASP A 462 11.72 29.18 -19.87
C ASP A 462 12.52 27.89 -19.65
N ALA A 463 13.14 27.74 -18.48
CA ALA A 463 13.84 26.53 -18.07
C ALA A 463 12.90 25.34 -17.78
N ILE A 464 11.59 25.58 -17.62
CA ILE A 464 10.61 24.51 -17.45
C ILE A 464 10.36 23.82 -18.80
N PRO A 465 10.47 22.48 -18.88
CA PRO A 465 10.25 21.73 -20.13
C PRO A 465 8.89 22.03 -20.76
N GLY A 466 8.89 22.37 -22.06
CA GLY A 466 7.66 22.74 -22.78
C GLY A 466 6.57 21.66 -22.82
N GLY A 467 6.95 20.38 -22.67
CA GLY A 467 6.03 19.24 -22.69
C GLY A 467 5.39 18.90 -21.34
N SER A 468 5.64 19.68 -20.28
CA SER A 468 5.06 19.41 -18.96
C SER A 468 3.54 19.57 -18.97
N VAL A 469 2.83 18.51 -18.57
CA VAL A 469 1.36 18.51 -18.42
C VAL A 469 0.91 18.99 -17.04
N ALA A 470 1.84 19.08 -16.10
CA ALA A 470 1.65 19.77 -14.83
C ALA A 470 2.92 20.47 -14.35
N VAL A 471 2.73 21.56 -13.62
CA VAL A 471 3.78 22.31 -12.94
C VAL A 471 3.43 22.42 -11.45
N LEU A 472 4.28 21.86 -10.59
CA LEU A 472 4.19 21.95 -9.15
C LEU A 472 5.03 23.16 -8.70
N PHE A 473 4.38 24.32 -8.55
CA PHE A 473 5.01 25.61 -8.23
C PHE A 473 5.05 25.83 -6.71
N GLU A 474 6.24 25.80 -6.13
CA GLU A 474 6.49 26.05 -4.70
C GLU A 474 7.38 27.28 -4.53
N GLY A 475 6.97 28.22 -3.69
CA GLY A 475 7.75 29.43 -3.42
C GLY A 475 7.12 30.33 -2.36
N GLY A 476 7.94 31.21 -1.78
CA GLY A 476 7.54 32.16 -0.74
C GLY A 476 8.40 32.05 0.54
N THR A 477 9.11 30.93 0.72
CA THR A 477 10.01 30.72 1.85
C THR A 477 11.10 31.78 1.90
N ASN A 478 11.82 31.97 0.79
CA ASN A 478 12.90 32.94 0.71
C ASN A 478 12.39 34.38 0.68
N ASP A 479 11.18 34.62 0.15
CA ASP A 479 10.53 35.93 0.18
C ASP A 479 10.25 36.36 1.63
N TRP A 480 9.74 35.44 2.45
CA TRP A 480 9.61 35.64 3.88
C TRP A 480 10.96 35.84 4.56
N ALA A 481 11.92 34.94 4.32
CA ALA A 481 13.23 34.98 4.97
C ALA A 481 14.06 36.23 4.64
N GLN A 482 13.80 36.86 3.49
CA GLN A 482 14.47 38.10 3.05
C GLN A 482 13.58 39.34 3.18
N SER A 483 12.47 39.25 3.90
CA SER A 483 11.60 40.40 4.20
C SER A 483 11.07 41.13 2.96
N VAL A 484 10.69 40.38 1.93
CA VAL A 484 10.03 40.94 0.74
C VAL A 484 8.67 41.53 1.16
N PRO A 485 8.36 42.79 0.82
CA PRO A 485 7.04 43.35 1.08
C PRO A 485 5.94 42.52 0.40
N LEU A 486 4.84 42.25 1.11
CA LEU A 486 3.71 41.54 0.49
C LEU A 486 3.14 42.30 -0.71
N GLY A 487 3.06 43.63 -0.58
CA GLY A 487 2.27 44.46 -1.48
C GLY A 487 0.77 44.31 -1.25
N GLU A 488 -0.01 44.99 -2.08
CA GLU A 488 -1.46 44.80 -2.14
C GLU A 488 -1.82 43.62 -3.04
N PHE A 489 -3.00 43.03 -2.82
CA PHE A 489 -3.47 41.93 -3.65
C PHE A 489 -3.51 42.27 -5.14
N THR A 490 -3.75 43.53 -5.51
CA THR A 490 -3.78 43.98 -6.91
C THR A 490 -2.41 44.44 -7.45
N SER A 491 -1.33 44.20 -6.71
CA SER A 491 0.00 44.63 -7.11
C SER A 491 0.43 43.97 -8.42
N THR A 492 1.13 44.74 -9.25
CA THR A 492 1.81 44.25 -10.47
C THR A 492 3.32 44.40 -10.36
N ALA A 493 3.83 44.87 -9.22
CA ALA A 493 5.26 45.06 -9.02
C ALA A 493 5.92 43.72 -8.69
N GLU A 494 6.84 43.25 -9.54
CA GLU A 494 7.58 42.01 -9.29
C GLU A 494 8.50 42.09 -8.07
N THR A 495 8.70 43.28 -7.50
CA THR A 495 9.42 43.50 -6.22
C THR A 495 8.56 43.30 -4.98
N GLU A 496 7.26 43.12 -5.15
CA GLU A 496 6.30 42.79 -4.09
C GLU A 496 5.80 41.36 -4.28
N PHE A 497 5.50 40.66 -3.19
CA PHE A 497 5.18 39.24 -3.26
C PHE A 497 3.89 38.96 -4.07
N TYR A 498 2.81 39.73 -3.86
CA TYR A 498 1.58 39.60 -4.64
C TYR A 498 1.83 39.86 -6.13
N GLY A 499 2.56 40.93 -6.48
CA GLY A 499 2.86 41.24 -7.88
C GLY A 499 3.75 40.20 -8.55
N ALA A 500 4.71 39.65 -7.82
CA ALA A 500 5.55 38.57 -8.30
C ALA A 500 4.77 37.25 -8.49
N LEU A 501 3.83 36.92 -7.60
CA LEU A 501 2.93 35.77 -7.76
C LEU A 501 2.04 35.92 -9.00
N HIS A 502 1.41 37.09 -9.19
CA HIS A 502 0.62 37.39 -10.38
C HIS A 502 1.45 37.25 -11.67
N SER A 503 2.66 37.81 -11.68
CA SER A 503 3.57 37.70 -12.82
C SER A 503 3.98 36.26 -13.11
N THR A 504 4.39 35.51 -12.08
CA THR A 504 4.83 34.11 -12.20
C THR A 504 3.70 33.24 -12.73
N ILE A 505 2.52 33.29 -12.11
CA ILE A 505 1.35 32.49 -12.50
C ILE A 505 0.87 32.88 -13.91
N GLY A 506 0.82 34.18 -14.22
CA GLY A 506 0.44 34.65 -15.56
C GLY A 506 1.38 34.12 -16.66
N LYS A 507 2.70 34.11 -16.40
CA LYS A 507 3.71 33.55 -17.31
C LYS A 507 3.59 32.04 -17.44
N LEU A 508 3.37 31.32 -16.34
CA LEU A 508 3.14 29.86 -16.35
C LEU A 508 1.89 29.50 -17.16
N LEU A 509 0.77 30.18 -16.94
CA LEU A 509 -0.48 29.99 -17.68
C LEU A 509 -0.33 30.31 -19.17
N THR A 510 0.47 31.33 -19.50
CA THR A 510 0.76 31.70 -20.89
C THR A 510 1.59 30.62 -21.58
N ARG A 511 2.61 30.09 -20.90
CA ARG A 511 3.52 29.07 -21.45
C ARG A 511 2.88 27.70 -21.50
N PHE A 512 2.04 27.37 -20.52
CA PHE A 512 1.43 26.05 -20.34
C PHE A 512 -0.11 26.14 -20.26
N PRO A 513 -0.80 26.60 -21.33
CA PRO A 513 -2.23 26.89 -21.29
C PRO A 513 -3.12 25.66 -21.04
N GLN A 514 -2.60 24.45 -21.26
CA GLN A 514 -3.32 23.19 -21.03
C GLN A 514 -2.77 22.40 -19.84
N ALA A 515 -1.69 22.86 -19.21
CA ALA A 515 -1.12 22.15 -18.06
C ALA A 515 -1.87 22.50 -16.78
N ARG A 516 -1.88 21.55 -15.83
CA ARG A 516 -2.35 21.81 -14.47
C ARG A 516 -1.23 22.46 -13.66
N ILE A 517 -1.46 23.69 -13.20
CA ILE A 517 -0.52 24.40 -12.32
C ILE A 517 -1.00 24.24 -10.88
N PHE A 518 -0.17 23.62 -10.03
CA PHE A 518 -0.43 23.48 -8.59
C PHE A 518 0.44 24.47 -7.83
N CYS A 519 -0.17 25.32 -7.02
CA CYS A 519 0.55 26.21 -6.11
C CYS A 519 0.78 25.50 -4.78
N ILE A 520 2.02 25.47 -4.30
CA ILE A 520 2.42 24.83 -3.05
C ILE A 520 2.86 25.91 -2.07
N THR A 521 2.27 25.91 -0.88
CA THR A 521 2.62 26.87 0.19
C THR A 521 3.88 26.44 0.94
N SER A 522 4.60 27.37 1.56
CA SER A 522 5.72 27.06 2.47
C SER A 522 5.28 26.23 3.70
N PRO A 523 6.11 25.27 4.19
CA PRO A 523 5.62 24.21 5.08
C PRO A 523 5.65 24.50 6.59
N TYR A 524 6.49 25.41 7.11
CA TYR A 524 6.64 25.62 8.56
C TYR A 524 5.95 26.89 9.06
N ALA A 525 5.60 26.93 10.35
CA ALA A 525 5.00 28.08 11.02
C ALA A 525 6.04 29.15 11.45
N GLU A 526 7.28 28.76 11.68
CA GLU A 526 8.35 29.62 12.16
C GLU A 526 9.73 29.03 11.88
N ARG A 527 10.77 29.84 12.08
CA ARG A 527 12.17 29.46 11.93
C ARG A 527 12.78 29.10 13.28
N ILE A 528 13.48 27.96 13.34
CA ILE A 528 14.19 27.53 14.56
C ILE A 528 15.38 28.44 14.86
N THR A 529 16.24 28.69 13.87
CA THR A 529 17.40 29.57 14.04
C THR A 529 17.00 31.01 13.70
N VAL A 530 16.81 31.85 14.71
CA VAL A 530 16.35 33.24 14.56
C VAL A 530 17.53 34.18 14.22
N PRO A 531 17.48 34.91 13.08
CA PRO A 531 18.44 35.99 12.77
C PRO A 531 18.43 37.09 13.82
N GLY A 532 19.58 37.76 14.03
CA GLY A 532 19.72 38.78 15.06
C GLY A 532 18.87 40.05 14.85
N ASP A 533 18.42 40.31 13.62
CA ASP A 533 17.52 41.41 13.24
C ASP A 533 16.04 41.04 13.33
N TRP A 534 15.71 39.79 13.67
CA TRP A 534 14.34 39.32 13.84
C TRP A 534 13.95 39.32 15.32
N ALA A 535 12.70 39.70 15.61
CA ALA A 535 12.19 39.69 16.98
C ALA A 535 12.01 38.26 17.54
N ASN A 536 11.72 37.30 16.67
CA ASN A 536 11.47 35.88 16.99
C ASN A 536 11.49 35.06 15.68
N GLY A 537 11.32 33.74 15.77
CA GLY A 537 11.25 32.87 14.59
C GLY A 537 9.95 32.99 13.78
N TRP A 538 8.93 33.63 14.34
CA TRP A 538 7.56 33.69 13.80
C TRP A 538 7.39 34.81 12.75
N THR A 539 8.03 35.95 12.98
CA THR A 539 7.99 37.13 12.11
C THR A 539 9.36 37.47 11.57
N ASN A 540 9.44 37.83 10.30
CA ASN A 540 10.66 38.37 9.69
C ASN A 540 10.95 39.81 10.16
N ALA A 541 12.00 40.43 9.62
CA ALA A 541 12.45 41.77 10.01
C ALA A 541 11.42 42.90 9.73
N ILE A 542 10.40 42.63 8.93
CA ILE A 542 9.28 43.58 8.65
C ILE A 542 7.98 43.18 9.36
N GLY A 543 8.03 42.26 10.32
CA GLY A 543 6.88 41.88 11.14
C GLY A 543 5.90 40.91 10.47
N LEU A 544 6.27 40.31 9.34
CA LEU A 544 5.42 39.39 8.59
C LEU A 544 5.74 37.93 8.88
N THR A 545 4.71 37.11 8.93
CA THR A 545 4.82 35.67 9.19
C THR A 545 4.93 34.90 7.88
N VAL A 546 5.60 33.74 7.89
CA VAL A 546 5.60 32.80 6.76
C VAL A 546 4.18 32.42 6.34
N ARG A 547 3.26 32.34 7.31
CA ARG A 547 1.83 32.12 7.06
C ARG A 547 1.20 33.24 6.24
N ALA A 548 1.62 34.50 6.42
CA ALA A 548 1.13 35.60 5.59
C ALA A 548 1.52 35.44 4.12
N TYR A 549 2.71 34.90 3.84
CA TYR A 549 3.14 34.55 2.47
C TYR A 549 2.36 33.33 1.95
N ALA A 550 2.16 32.29 2.76
CA ALA A 550 1.33 31.15 2.39
C ALA A 550 -0.12 31.55 2.02
N GLU A 551 -0.75 32.42 2.82
CA GLU A 551 -2.09 32.95 2.53
C GLU A 551 -2.12 33.80 1.25
N ALA A 552 -1.05 34.56 0.97
CA ALA A 552 -0.94 35.30 -0.29
C ALA A 552 -0.86 34.36 -1.49
N THR A 553 -0.05 33.30 -1.42
CA THR A 553 0.01 32.24 -2.45
C THR A 553 -1.37 31.61 -2.67
N ARG A 554 -2.06 31.21 -1.59
CA ARG A 554 -3.42 30.66 -1.67
C ARG A 554 -4.40 31.62 -2.36
N ARG A 555 -4.41 32.89 -1.93
CA ARG A 555 -5.33 33.91 -2.44
C ARG A 555 -5.10 34.21 -3.93
N VAL A 556 -3.84 34.25 -4.38
CA VAL A 556 -3.55 34.44 -5.81
C VAL A 556 -3.89 33.19 -6.62
N ALA A 557 -3.59 31.99 -6.12
CA ALA A 557 -3.98 30.75 -6.78
C ALA A 557 -5.51 30.66 -6.97
N GLU A 558 -6.29 30.98 -5.94
CA GLU A 558 -7.76 31.06 -6.01
C GLU A 558 -8.24 32.07 -7.05
N HIS A 559 -7.59 33.23 -7.17
CA HIS A 559 -7.92 34.24 -8.18
C HIS A 559 -7.78 33.73 -9.62
N TYR A 560 -6.76 32.90 -9.87
CA TYR A 560 -6.54 32.28 -11.18
C TYR A 560 -7.25 30.91 -11.33
N GLY A 561 -8.02 30.47 -10.34
CA GLY A 561 -8.71 29.17 -10.36
C GLY A 561 -7.76 27.97 -10.31
N LEU A 562 -6.58 28.13 -9.70
CA LEU A 562 -5.55 27.09 -9.61
C LEU A 562 -5.67 26.27 -8.32
N PRO A 563 -5.42 24.95 -8.38
CA PRO A 563 -5.36 24.12 -7.19
C PRO A 563 -4.18 24.47 -6.28
N VAL A 564 -4.40 24.32 -4.97
CA VAL A 564 -3.41 24.59 -3.93
C VAL A 564 -3.06 23.31 -3.16
N ILE A 565 -1.77 23.13 -2.88
CA ILE A 565 -1.23 22.13 -1.96
C ILE A 565 -0.78 22.85 -0.69
N GLU A 566 -1.51 22.63 0.39
CA GLU A 566 -1.43 23.41 1.63
C GLU A 566 -0.45 22.79 2.63
N TRP A 567 0.83 22.71 2.27
CA TRP A 567 1.84 22.26 3.25
C TRP A 567 1.78 23.06 4.55
N SER A 568 1.52 24.37 4.48
CA SER A 568 1.45 25.28 5.64
C SER A 568 0.39 24.87 6.68
N ARG A 569 -0.62 24.08 6.28
CA ARG A 569 -1.72 23.63 7.14
C ARG A 569 -1.74 22.12 7.34
N GLU A 570 -1.28 21.35 6.36
CA GLU A 570 -1.44 19.90 6.33
C GLU A 570 -0.22 19.13 6.87
N CYS A 571 0.97 19.73 6.94
CA CYS A 571 2.15 19.04 7.47
C CYS A 571 2.16 18.94 9.01
N GLY A 572 1.37 19.77 9.70
CA GLY A 572 1.32 19.79 11.17
C GLY A 572 2.63 20.23 11.83
N TRP A 573 3.49 20.98 11.15
CA TRP A 573 4.76 21.47 11.71
C TRP A 573 4.55 22.76 12.51
N SER A 574 4.89 22.71 13.79
CA SER A 574 4.82 23.80 14.77
C SER A 574 6.17 23.97 15.46
N HIS A 575 6.32 25.04 16.27
CA HIS A 575 7.51 25.27 17.11
C HIS A 575 8.04 23.99 17.75
N SER A 576 7.12 23.22 18.31
CA SER A 576 7.42 22.13 19.23
C SER A 576 7.93 20.88 18.53
N ASN A 577 7.64 20.70 17.24
CA ASN A 577 7.97 19.46 16.53
C ASN A 577 8.78 19.69 15.24
N VAL A 578 8.87 20.92 14.74
CA VAL A 578 9.47 21.21 13.42
C VAL A 578 10.93 20.74 13.31
N ALA A 579 11.69 20.73 14.42
CA ALA A 579 13.07 20.23 14.46
C ALA A 579 13.21 18.73 14.14
N GLN A 580 12.14 17.94 14.28
CA GLN A 580 12.15 16.51 13.91
C GLN A 580 12.03 16.30 12.39
N PHE A 581 11.54 17.30 11.68
CA PHE A 581 11.23 17.23 10.26
C PHE A 581 12.19 18.02 9.38
N LEU A 582 13.11 18.79 9.98
CA LEU A 582 14.11 19.59 9.26
C LEU A 582 15.52 19.10 9.58
N ASP A 583 16.41 19.16 8.60
CA ASP A 583 17.83 18.95 8.84
C ASP A 583 18.44 20.15 9.56
N ASN A 584 19.42 19.89 10.43
CA ASN A 584 20.28 20.93 10.96
C ASN A 584 21.35 21.33 9.93
N ASP A 585 20.90 22.04 8.89
CA ASP A 585 21.73 22.63 7.83
C ASP A 585 22.34 24.00 8.22
N GLY A 586 22.30 24.34 9.51
CA GLY A 586 22.67 25.64 10.08
C GLY A 586 21.50 26.63 10.15
N ALA A 587 20.50 26.52 9.28
CA ALA A 587 19.34 27.42 9.26
C ALA A 587 18.01 26.73 9.61
N TYR A 588 17.99 25.40 9.64
CA TYR A 588 16.80 24.55 9.79
C TYR A 588 15.70 24.98 8.81
N PHE A 589 16.00 24.88 7.51
CA PHE A 589 15.03 25.19 6.47
C PHE A 589 14.63 23.96 5.66
N HIS A 590 15.53 22.99 5.48
CA HIS A 590 15.30 21.92 4.53
C HIS A 590 14.69 20.67 5.18
N PRO A 591 13.60 20.13 4.63
CA PRO A 591 12.96 18.91 5.10
C PRO A 591 13.94 17.74 5.15
N SER A 592 14.02 17.08 6.30
CA SER A 592 14.87 15.89 6.47
C SER A 592 14.43 14.78 5.52
N VAL A 593 15.39 14.02 4.99
CA VAL A 593 15.09 12.87 4.11
C VAL A 593 14.33 11.78 4.88
N ALA A 594 14.61 11.62 6.17
CA ALA A 594 14.03 10.57 7.00
C ALA A 594 12.56 10.83 7.36
N ALA A 595 12.16 12.08 7.62
CA ALA A 595 10.84 12.37 8.18
C ALA A 595 10.10 13.50 7.44
N GLY A 596 10.77 14.62 7.18
CA GLY A 596 10.12 15.80 6.62
C GLY A 596 9.68 15.62 5.17
N ALA A 597 10.62 15.26 4.30
CA ALA A 597 10.36 15.10 2.87
C ALA A 597 9.33 14.00 2.55
N PRO A 598 9.32 12.83 3.22
CA PRO A 598 8.25 11.84 3.09
C PRO A 598 6.86 12.39 3.40
N LEU A 599 6.72 13.22 4.45
CA LEU A 599 5.43 13.79 4.81
C LEU A 599 4.93 14.79 3.77
N LEU A 600 5.79 15.71 3.35
CA LEU A 600 5.46 16.71 2.32
C LEU A 600 5.09 16.04 0.98
N GLY A 601 5.82 14.99 0.60
CA GLY A 601 5.52 14.18 -0.59
C GLY A 601 4.15 13.50 -0.51
N ARG A 602 3.77 12.94 0.65
CA ARG A 602 2.44 12.34 0.84
C ARG A 602 1.30 13.35 0.72
N ILE A 603 1.49 14.59 1.17
CA ILE A 603 0.52 15.66 1.01
C ILE A 603 0.32 16.00 -0.48
N VAL A 604 1.42 16.08 -1.24
CA VAL A 604 1.35 16.26 -2.70
C VAL A 604 0.59 15.10 -3.35
N ASN A 605 0.86 13.86 -2.93
CA ASN A 605 0.18 12.68 -3.46
C ASN A 605 -1.34 12.74 -3.26
N GLY A 606 -1.78 13.12 -2.05
CA GLY A 606 -3.21 13.30 -1.77
C GLY A 606 -3.87 14.24 -2.76
N ARG A 607 -3.25 15.39 -3.05
CA ARG A 607 -3.82 16.35 -4.00
C ARG A 607 -3.80 15.86 -5.45
N LEU A 608 -2.77 15.13 -5.87
CA LEU A 608 -2.70 14.55 -7.22
C LEU A 608 -3.71 13.40 -7.40
N TRP A 609 -4.05 12.67 -6.34
CA TRP A 609 -5.13 11.68 -6.37
C TRP A 609 -6.52 12.34 -6.48
N ASP A 610 -6.75 13.43 -5.76
CA ASP A 610 -8.02 14.17 -5.80
C ASP A 610 -8.27 14.83 -7.16
N ILE A 611 -7.22 15.38 -7.77
CA ILE A 611 -7.31 16.14 -9.01
C ILE A 611 -6.71 15.26 -10.12
N GLN A 612 -7.56 14.43 -10.70
CA GLN A 612 -7.19 13.62 -11.85
C GLN A 612 -7.05 14.47 -13.11
N ARG A 613 -6.21 14.02 -14.03
CA ARG A 613 -6.01 14.69 -15.32
C ARG A 613 -7.27 14.67 -16.18
#